data_AF-A0A1Q8YJ65-F1
#
_entry.id   AF-A0A1Q8YJ65-F1
#
_cell.length_a   1.000
_cell.length_b   1.000
_cell.length_c   1.000
_cell.angle_alpha   90.00
_cell.angle_beta   90.00
_cell.angle_gamma   90.00
#
_symmetry.space_group_name_H-M   'P 1'
#
loop_
_entity.id
_entity.type
_entity.pdbx_description
1 polymer ?
#
loop_
_entity_poly.entity_id
_entity_poly.type
_entity_poly.pdbx_seq_one_letter_code
_entity_poly.pdbx_strand_id
1 'polypeptide(L)' 'MQRTPVITVILSSSLAWAYAQFFKRVGLDDYKALAVDLEEAYLMLAAGEAIREALRQAGYAPR' A
#
# COMPACT_ATOMS: atom_id res chain seq x y z
N MET A 1 -8.77 -18.20 16.59
CA MET A 1 -9.33 -16.97 15.97
C MET A 1 -8.16 -16.07 15.62
N GLN A 2 -7.91 -15.80 14.35
CA GLN A 2 -6.92 -14.80 13.95
C GLN A 2 -7.52 -13.42 14.23
N ARG A 3 -6.80 -12.57 14.98
CA ARG A 3 -7.22 -11.19 15.23
C ARG A 3 -6.91 -10.35 14.01
N THR A 4 -7.85 -9.53 13.57
CA THR A 4 -7.62 -8.50 12.55
C THR A 4 -6.68 -7.44 13.15
N PRO A 5 -5.45 -7.26 12.62
CA PRO A 5 -4.55 -6.24 13.11
C PRO A 5 -5.02 -4.85 12.68
N VAL A 6 -4.89 -3.86 13.58
CA VAL A 6 -5.03 -2.43 13.24
C VAL A 6 -3.63 -1.84 13.23
N ILE A 7 -3.26 -1.20 12.13
CA ILE A 7 -1.95 -0.56 11.95
C ILE A 7 -2.15 0.96 11.96
N THR A 8 -1.44 1.66 12.84
CA THR A 8 -1.43 3.13 12.89
C THR A 8 0.00 3.62 12.75
N VAL A 9 0.24 4.49 11.77
CA VAL A 9 1.57 5.03 11.46
C VAL A 9 1.49 6.56 11.35
N ILE A 10 2.46 7.26 11.91
CA ILE A 10 2.61 8.71 11.79
C ILE A 10 3.65 8.98 10.71
N LEU A 11 3.24 9.62 9.62
CA LEU A 11 4.11 10.02 8.52
C LEU A 11 4.22 11.53 8.48
N SER A 12 5.43 12.05 8.19
CA SER A 12 5.57 13.44 7.76
C SER A 12 4.93 13.61 6.38
N SER A 13 4.58 14.85 6.01
CA SER A 13 3.98 15.14 4.70
C SER A 13 4.86 14.66 3.54
N SER A 14 6.18 14.76 3.66
CA SER A 14 7.12 14.29 2.63
C SER A 14 7.08 12.77 2.48
N LEU A 15 7.02 12.02 3.59
CA LEU A 15 6.92 10.56 3.56
C LEU A 15 5.58 10.12 2.98
N ALA A 16 4.47 10.75 3.39
CA ALA A 16 3.14 10.46 2.88
C ALA A 16 3.05 10.69 1.36
N TRP A 17 3.57 11.81 0.86
CA TRP A 17 3.62 12.09 -0.58
C TRP A 17 4.51 11.10 -1.35
N ALA A 18 5.71 10.79 -0.84
CA ALA A 18 6.61 9.86 -1.49
C ALA A 18 5.97 8.47 -1.62
N TYR A 19 5.28 8.02 -0.56
CA TYR A 19 4.64 6.72 -0.55
C TYR A 19 3.36 6.68 -1.39
N ALA A 20 2.57 7.76 -1.42
CA ALA A 20 1.45 7.87 -2.36
C ALA A 20 1.90 7.80 -3.83
N GLN A 21 3.04 8.43 -4.16
CA GLN A 21 3.64 8.35 -5.49
C GLN A 21 4.15 6.94 -5.81
N PHE A 22 4.68 6.22 -4.83
CA PHE A 22 5.02 4.81 -4.98
C PHE A 22 3.78 3.99 -5.34
N PHE A 23 2.67 4.13 -4.60
CA PHE A 23 1.43 3.41 -4.88
C PHE A 23 0.79 3.77 -6.24
N LYS A 24 1.07 4.95 -6.77
CA LYS A 24 0.66 5.30 -8.14
C LYS A 24 1.42 4.50 -9.20
N ARG A 25 2.67 4.12 -8.93
CA ARG A 25 3.58 3.50 -9.90
C ARG A 25 3.62 1.98 -9.79
N VAL A 26 3.55 1.47 -8.57
CA VAL A 26 3.62 0.03 -8.30
C VAL A 26 2.39 -0.67 -8.89
N GLY A 27 2.64 -1.73 -9.65
CA GLY A 27 1.62 -2.61 -10.22
C GLY A 27 1.76 -4.05 -9.73
N LEU A 28 0.85 -4.92 -10.16
CA LEU A 28 0.88 -6.33 -9.79
C LEU A 28 2.19 -7.03 -10.16
N ASP A 29 2.83 -6.65 -11.26
CA ASP A 29 4.11 -7.24 -11.69
C ASP A 29 5.27 -6.92 -10.72
N ASP A 30 5.27 -5.74 -10.10
CA ASP A 30 6.26 -5.41 -9.07
C ASP A 30 6.09 -6.31 -7.82
N TYR A 31 4.84 -6.59 -7.44
CA TYR A 31 4.54 -7.52 -6.35
C TYR A 31 4.90 -8.97 -6.72
N LYS A 32 4.56 -9.41 -7.93
CA LYS A 32 4.88 -10.76 -8.44
C LYS A 32 6.38 -11.04 -8.48
N ALA A 33 7.21 -10.02 -8.69
CA ALA A 33 8.66 -10.17 -8.72
C ALA A 33 9.25 -10.54 -7.34
N LEU A 34 8.53 -10.29 -6.25
CA LEU A 34 8.98 -10.52 -4.87
C LEU A 34 8.17 -11.61 -4.15
N ALA A 35 6.99 -11.96 -4.64
CA ALA A 35 6.13 -12.98 -4.07
C ALA A 35 6.61 -14.40 -4.43
N VAL A 36 6.31 -15.35 -3.56
CA VAL A 36 6.53 -16.79 -3.75
C VAL A 36 5.60 -17.34 -4.84
N ASP A 37 4.36 -16.82 -4.89
CA ASP A 37 3.36 -17.18 -5.89
C ASP A 37 2.42 -16.00 -6.23
N LEU A 38 1.49 -16.26 -7.15
CA LEU A 38 0.52 -15.27 -7.61
C LEU A 38 -0.48 -14.89 -6.51
N GLU A 39 -0.84 -15.83 -5.62
CA GLU A 39 -1.79 -15.57 -4.54
C GLU A 39 -1.19 -14.56 -3.55
N GLU A 40 0.06 -14.78 -3.13
CA GLU A 40 0.79 -13.85 -2.26
C GLU A 40 0.92 -12.46 -2.92
N ALA A 41 1.20 -12.39 -4.22
CA ALA A 41 1.27 -11.11 -4.92
C ALA A 41 -0.06 -10.32 -4.85
N TYR A 42 -1.21 -11.00 -4.96
CA TYR A 42 -2.52 -10.37 -4.78
C TYR A 42 -2.78 -9.97 -3.33
N LEU A 43 -2.36 -10.77 -2.34
CA LEU A 43 -2.47 -10.41 -0.92
C LEU A 43 -1.66 -9.16 -0.59
N MET A 44 -0.43 -9.05 -1.12
CA MET A 44 0.43 -7.87 -0.97
C MET A 44 -0.19 -6.64 -1.63
N LEU A 45 -0.69 -6.77 -2.86
CA LEU A 45 -1.37 -5.68 -3.57
C LEU A 45 -2.59 -5.18 -2.79
N ALA A 46 -3.43 -6.09 -2.28
CA ALA A 46 -4.61 -5.74 -1.49
C ALA A 46 -4.25 -4.98 -0.20
N ALA A 47 -3.19 -5.40 0.49
CA ALA A 47 -2.69 -4.69 1.66
C ALA A 47 -2.17 -3.29 1.30
N GLY A 48 -1.45 -3.16 0.18
CA GLY A 48 -0.98 -1.88 -0.35
C GLY A 48 -2.12 -0.91 -0.68
N GLU A 49 -3.18 -1.41 -1.32
CA GLU A 49 -4.37 -0.60 -1.66
C GLU A 49 -5.11 -0.08 -0.41
N ALA A 50 -5.15 -0.86 0.68
CA ALA A 50 -5.70 -0.36 1.94
C ALA A 50 -4.89 0.83 2.51
N ILE A 51 -3.56 0.79 2.40
CA ILE A 51 -2.69 1.89 2.83
C ILE A 51 -2.83 3.09 1.89
N ARG A 52 -2.89 2.85 0.58
CA ARG A 52 -3.13 3.89 -0.44
C ARG A 52 -4.43 4.63 -0.19
N GLU A 53 -5.50 3.91 0.15
CA GLU A 53 -6.79 4.51 0.47
C GLU A 53 -6.72 5.39 1.72
N ALA A 54 -6.01 4.94 2.77
CA ALA A 54 -5.79 5.77 3.97
C ALA A 54 -5.02 7.06 3.65
N LEU A 55 -4.00 7.00 2.79
CA LEU A 55 -3.27 8.19 2.31
C LEU A 55 -4.18 9.13 1.50
N ARG A 56 -5.04 8.59 0.64
CA ARG A 56 -6.02 9.36 -0.14
C ARG A 56 -7.00 10.09 0.76
N GLN A 57 -7.54 9.42 1.78
CA GLN A 57 -8.44 10.02 2.77
C GLN A 57 -7.75 11.12 3.59
N ALA A 58 -6.44 10.97 3.83
CA ALA A 58 -5.62 11.99 4.47
C ALA A 58 -5.19 13.15 3.54
N GLY A 59 -5.63 13.15 2.28
CA GLY A 59 -5.37 14.23 1.30
C GLY A 59 -4.14 14.03 0.41
N TYR A 60 -3.45 12.89 0.51
CA TYR A 60 -2.26 12.56 -0.29
C TYR A 60 -2.65 11.71 -1.49
N ALA A 61 -3.23 12.34 -2.51
CA ALA A 61 -3.78 11.68 -3.70
C ALA A 61 -3.14 12.25 -4.98
N PRO A 62 -2.01 11.68 -5.45
CA PRO A 62 -1.40 12.13 -6.70
C PRO A 62 -2.33 11.84 -7.90
N ARG A 63 -2.50 12.84 -8.77
CA ARG A 63 -3.14 12.70 -10.09
C ARG A 63 -2.22 12.00 -11.05
#